data_AF-A0A3M7HLM0-F1
#
_entry.id   AF-A0A3M7HLM0-F1
#
_cell.length_a   1.000
_cell.length_b   1.000
_cell.length_c   1.000
_cell.angle_alpha   90.00
_cell.angle_beta   90.00
_cell.angle_gamma   90.00
#
_symmetry.space_group_name_H-M   'P 1'
#
loop_
_entity.id
_entity.type
_entity.pdbx_description
1 polymer ?
#
loop_
_entity_poly.entity_id
_entity_poly.type
_entity_poly.pdbx_seq_one_letter_code
_entity_poly.pdbx_strand_id
1 'polypeptide(L)'
;MATHLAAVATGKGQPLVVQSRRTPKPGPDELLVQVKAVGLNPADHIRRDQGLFIRSYPTVLGFDISGLVLEVGDNVRQRLHADDTTPVFQAGITRIAAYAAAVFRSCDPDYGVFQEICLVPWQHAVPLPANDLSWVQAATLPVAAAVPLNVWDMMGFPRLESTQRTEGAEQNEAVLIWGASSSVGTMGVQSAALQKLDPNSPTAAVYATCGVANKGYLSSLGADRVFDYTDAGVVDEIVATAKEDDLVIRHCFLAMGELLAQFEYWMGTWLKEKLAEGVIRPTPEARVVGHGVEAINEGLELLSKGASCTKLVVEIAG
;
A
#
# COMPACT_ATOMS: atom_id res chain seq x y z
N MET A 1 -29.63 19.74 1.95
CA MET A 1 -28.57 18.77 2.34
C MET A 1 -27.24 19.46 2.12
N ALA A 2 -26.27 19.26 3.02
CA ALA A 2 -24.94 19.85 2.84
C ALA A 2 -24.23 19.26 1.62
N THR A 3 -23.38 20.05 0.98
CA THR A 3 -22.60 19.68 -0.19
C THR A 3 -21.16 20.12 -0.03
N HIS A 4 -20.26 19.51 -0.78
CA HIS A 4 -18.84 19.85 -0.84
C HIS A 4 -18.30 19.67 -2.27
N LEU A 5 -17.10 20.17 -2.55
CA LEU A 5 -16.45 20.02 -3.85
C LEU A 5 -15.60 18.74 -3.92
N ALA A 6 -15.61 18.09 -5.08
CA ALA A 6 -14.81 16.91 -5.38
C ALA A 6 -14.22 17.01 -6.80
N ALA A 7 -12.99 16.53 -6.98
CA ALA A 7 -12.40 16.28 -8.29
C ALA A 7 -12.75 14.85 -8.72
N VAL A 8 -13.69 14.74 -9.66
CA VAL A 8 -14.35 13.48 -10.03
C VAL A 8 -13.77 12.94 -11.32
N ALA A 9 -13.40 11.66 -11.33
CA ALA A 9 -13.10 10.93 -12.54
C ALA A 9 -14.43 10.53 -13.20
N THR A 10 -14.70 11.08 -14.39
CA THR A 10 -15.94 10.83 -15.15
C THR A 10 -15.80 9.71 -16.18
N GLY A 11 -14.57 9.34 -16.53
CA GLY A 11 -14.25 8.25 -17.44
C GLY A 11 -12.74 7.98 -17.46
N LYS A 12 -12.35 6.82 -18.03
CA LYS A 12 -10.95 6.42 -18.19
C LYS A 12 -10.21 7.37 -19.13
N GLY A 13 -9.01 7.78 -18.75
CA GLY A 13 -8.16 8.66 -19.58
C GLY A 13 -8.60 10.11 -19.62
N GLN A 14 -9.64 10.50 -18.86
CA GLN A 14 -10.17 11.86 -18.86
C GLN A 14 -9.58 12.69 -17.71
N PRO A 15 -9.44 14.00 -17.88
CA PRO A 15 -9.16 14.91 -16.77
C PRO A 15 -10.22 14.79 -15.65
N LEU A 16 -9.81 15.03 -14.41
CA LEU A 16 -10.76 15.11 -13.29
C LEU A 16 -11.63 16.37 -13.44
N VAL A 17 -12.93 16.23 -13.21
CA VAL A 17 -13.89 17.33 -13.28
C VAL A 17 -14.26 17.76 -11.86
N VAL A 18 -14.04 19.03 -11.53
CA VAL A 18 -14.46 19.58 -10.24
C VAL A 18 -15.97 19.79 -10.25
N GLN A 19 -16.68 19.15 -9.32
CA GLN A 19 -18.13 19.29 -9.19
C GLN A 19 -18.58 19.19 -7.73
N SER A 20 -19.77 19.71 -7.45
CA SER A 20 -20.39 19.58 -6.14
C SER A 20 -20.99 18.19 -5.93
N ARG A 21 -20.76 17.60 -4.76
CA ARG A 21 -21.35 16.33 -4.32
C ARG A 21 -22.09 16.53 -3.00
N ARG A 22 -23.06 15.65 -2.73
CA ARG A 22 -23.71 15.61 -1.42
C ARG A 22 -22.71 15.13 -0.38
N THR A 23 -22.69 15.78 0.78
CA THR A 23 -21.87 15.32 1.90
C THR A 23 -22.51 14.06 2.49
N PRO A 24 -21.77 12.93 2.55
CA PRO A 24 -22.30 11.69 3.12
C PRO A 24 -22.44 11.80 4.64
N LYS A 25 -23.15 10.85 5.23
CA LYS A 25 -23.15 10.62 6.68
C LYS A 25 -22.30 9.38 6.98
N PRO A 26 -21.48 9.39 8.05
CA PRO A 26 -20.69 8.23 8.40
C PRO A 26 -21.60 7.08 8.87
N GLY A 27 -21.27 5.87 8.44
CA GLY A 27 -21.80 4.64 9.04
C GLY A 27 -21.24 4.38 10.44
N PRO A 28 -21.66 3.28 11.10
CA PRO A 28 -21.28 2.99 12.48
C PRO A 28 -19.77 2.84 12.74
N ASP A 29 -19.02 2.32 11.76
CA ASP A 29 -17.57 2.09 11.84
C ASP A 29 -16.76 3.10 11.00
N GLU A 30 -17.26 4.32 10.85
CA GLU A 30 -16.66 5.31 9.93
C GLU A 30 -16.44 6.66 10.59
N LEU A 31 -15.52 7.41 10.00
CA LEU A 31 -15.23 8.79 10.31
C LEU A 31 -15.67 9.63 9.11
N LEU A 32 -16.37 10.73 9.38
CA LEU A 32 -16.53 11.81 8.40
C LEU A 32 -15.36 12.76 8.59
N VAL A 33 -14.57 12.98 7.55
CA VAL A 33 -13.30 13.71 7.66
C VAL A 33 -13.33 14.94 6.76
N GLN A 34 -12.98 16.10 7.31
CA GLN A 34 -12.63 17.27 6.52
C GLN A 34 -11.19 17.13 6.05
N VAL A 35 -11.00 16.99 4.74
CA VAL A 35 -9.68 16.85 4.14
C VAL A 35 -8.93 18.19 4.25
N LYS A 36 -7.70 18.15 4.75
CA LYS A 36 -6.83 19.33 4.90
C LYS A 36 -5.64 19.29 3.96
N ALA A 37 -5.14 18.09 3.65
CA ALA A 37 -4.14 17.87 2.62
C ALA A 37 -4.29 16.45 2.04
N VAL A 38 -3.89 16.29 0.79
CA VAL A 38 -3.80 14.99 0.10
C VAL A 38 -2.37 14.77 -0.38
N GLY A 39 -1.90 13.53 -0.27
CA GLY A 39 -0.66 13.07 -0.90
C GLY A 39 -0.97 12.49 -2.28
N LEU A 40 -0.10 12.77 -3.24
CA LEU A 40 -0.20 12.21 -4.59
C LEU A 40 0.77 11.05 -4.76
N ASN A 41 0.28 9.98 -5.35
CA ASN A 41 1.04 8.76 -5.61
C ASN A 41 1.08 8.47 -7.11
N PRO A 42 2.11 7.76 -7.63
CA PRO A 42 2.12 7.30 -9.02
C PRO A 42 0.85 6.52 -9.41
N ALA A 43 0.32 5.72 -8.48
CA ALA A 43 -0.94 5.01 -8.69
C ALA A 43 -2.11 5.94 -9.05
N ASP A 44 -2.15 7.19 -8.57
CA ASP A 44 -3.27 8.11 -8.84
C ASP A 44 -3.39 8.51 -10.31
N HIS A 45 -2.25 8.80 -10.98
CA HIS A 45 -2.30 9.11 -12.41
C HIS A 45 -2.57 7.85 -13.24
N ILE A 46 -2.06 6.67 -12.83
CA ILE A 46 -2.40 5.40 -13.50
C ILE A 46 -3.89 5.08 -13.33
N ARG A 47 -4.49 5.36 -12.16
CA ARG A 47 -5.94 5.27 -11.94
C ARG A 47 -6.71 6.18 -12.89
N ARG A 48 -6.32 7.45 -13.01
CA ARG A 48 -6.95 8.41 -13.93
C ARG A 48 -6.82 7.96 -15.39
N ASP A 49 -5.60 7.65 -15.81
CA ASP A 49 -5.26 7.47 -17.22
C ASP A 49 -5.65 6.08 -17.74
N GLN A 50 -5.44 5.05 -16.92
CA GLN A 50 -5.58 3.65 -17.32
C GLN A 50 -6.72 2.91 -16.60
N GLY A 51 -7.35 3.51 -15.58
CA GLY A 51 -8.45 2.89 -14.85
C GLY A 51 -8.01 1.82 -13.85
N LEU A 52 -6.77 1.84 -13.36
CA LEU A 52 -6.25 0.88 -12.39
C LEU A 52 -7.21 0.72 -11.19
N PHE A 53 -7.68 -0.50 -10.93
CA PHE A 53 -8.68 -0.84 -9.90
C PHE A 53 -10.03 -0.09 -9.95
N ILE A 54 -10.32 0.73 -10.98
CA ILE A 54 -11.60 1.43 -11.11
C ILE A 54 -12.63 0.46 -11.69
N ARG A 55 -13.73 0.25 -10.95
CA ARG A 55 -14.82 -0.65 -11.36
C ARG A 55 -15.93 0.06 -12.14
N SER A 56 -16.19 1.32 -11.81
CA SER A 56 -17.22 2.13 -12.43
C SER A 56 -16.87 3.62 -12.34
N TYR A 57 -17.45 4.38 -13.27
CA TYR A 57 -17.43 5.83 -13.27
C TYR A 57 -18.87 6.36 -13.11
N PRO A 58 -19.09 7.54 -12.53
CA PRO A 58 -18.07 8.43 -11.96
C PRO A 58 -17.56 7.96 -10.59
N THR A 59 -16.30 8.29 -10.25
CA THR A 59 -15.69 7.99 -8.95
C THR A 59 -14.74 9.13 -8.50
N VAL A 60 -14.31 9.11 -7.24
CA VAL A 60 -13.30 10.03 -6.68
C VAL A 60 -12.03 9.22 -6.36
N LEU A 61 -10.87 9.74 -6.73
CA LEU A 61 -9.58 9.05 -6.62
C LEU A 61 -8.79 9.50 -5.37
N GLY A 62 -7.52 9.07 -5.30
CA GLY A 62 -6.58 9.39 -4.24
C GLY A 62 -6.42 8.27 -3.22
N PHE A 63 -5.25 8.25 -2.57
CA PHE A 63 -4.92 7.33 -1.49
C PHE A 63 -4.60 8.03 -0.18
N ASP A 64 -3.77 9.07 -0.21
CA ASP A 64 -3.26 9.66 1.03
C ASP A 64 -4.02 10.91 1.44
N ILE A 65 -4.40 10.95 2.72
CA ILE A 65 -5.00 12.14 3.35
C ILE A 65 -4.43 12.45 4.71
N SER A 66 -4.51 13.74 5.04
CA SER A 66 -4.64 14.18 6.41
C SER A 66 -5.84 15.12 6.56
N GLY A 67 -6.46 15.08 7.73
CA GLY A 67 -7.71 15.80 7.94
C GLY A 67 -8.18 15.88 9.39
N LEU A 68 -9.25 16.64 9.58
CA LEU A 68 -9.92 16.78 10.87
C LEU A 68 -11.16 15.89 10.88
N VAL A 69 -11.34 15.09 11.93
CA VAL A 69 -12.56 14.31 12.13
C VAL A 69 -13.72 15.27 12.43
N LEU A 70 -14.77 15.24 11.61
CA LEU A 70 -15.99 16.04 11.78
C LEU A 70 -17.08 15.27 12.52
N GLU A 71 -17.24 13.98 12.20
CA GLU A 71 -18.21 13.09 12.85
C GLU A 71 -17.60 11.70 12.99
N VAL A 72 -18.01 10.98 14.04
CA VAL A 72 -17.53 9.64 14.38
C VAL A 72 -18.73 8.70 14.40
N GLY A 73 -18.64 7.52 13.80
CA GLY A 73 -19.69 6.50 13.82
C GLY A 73 -19.92 5.90 15.21
N ASP A 74 -21.11 5.38 15.47
CA ASP A 74 -21.51 4.95 16.81
C ASP A 74 -20.65 3.81 17.37
N ASN A 75 -20.24 2.84 16.55
CA ASN A 75 -19.37 1.74 17.02
C ASN A 75 -17.97 2.25 17.38
N VAL A 76 -17.48 3.28 16.67
CA VAL A 76 -16.19 3.91 16.98
C VAL A 76 -16.25 4.68 18.29
N ARG A 77 -17.35 5.41 18.55
CA ARG A 77 -17.56 6.11 19.83
C ARG A 77 -17.63 5.15 21.03
N GLN A 78 -18.24 3.97 20.83
CA GLN A 78 -18.43 2.99 21.90
C GLN A 78 -17.17 2.19 22.24
N ARG A 79 -16.12 2.25 21.41
CA ARG A 79 -14.83 1.56 21.66
C ARG A 79 -13.95 2.23 22.71
N LEU A 80 -14.47 3.21 23.45
CA LEU A 80 -13.82 3.74 24.65
C LEU A 80 -13.62 2.59 25.65
N HIS A 81 -12.37 2.22 25.91
CA HIS A 81 -11.90 1.35 27.01
C HIS A 81 -11.90 -0.19 26.82
N ALA A 82 -11.72 -0.72 25.60
CA ALA A 82 -11.50 -2.17 25.43
C ALA A 82 -10.04 -2.60 25.69
N ASP A 83 -9.06 -1.75 25.34
CA ASP A 83 -7.64 -1.85 25.62
C ASP A 83 -6.98 -0.45 25.49
N ASP A 84 -5.84 -0.20 26.15
CA ASP A 84 -5.11 1.09 26.07
C ASP A 84 -4.49 1.36 24.67
N THR A 85 -4.69 0.45 23.71
CA THR A 85 -4.08 0.50 22.37
C THR A 85 -5.04 0.97 21.28
N THR A 86 -6.36 0.99 21.51
CA THR A 86 -7.33 1.47 20.52
C THR A 86 -7.33 3.01 20.44
N PRO A 87 -7.10 3.62 19.27
CA PRO A 87 -7.07 5.07 19.14
C PRO A 87 -8.46 5.70 19.34
N VAL A 88 -8.53 6.77 20.13
CA VAL A 88 -9.78 7.51 20.39
C VAL A 88 -9.94 8.66 19.38
N PHE A 89 -11.08 8.68 18.69
CA PHE A 89 -11.45 9.74 17.75
C PHE A 89 -12.52 10.65 18.33
N GLN A 90 -12.28 11.96 18.27
CA GLN A 90 -13.17 13.01 18.74
C GLN A 90 -13.48 14.00 17.61
N ALA A 91 -14.76 14.20 17.35
CA ALA A 91 -15.26 15.17 16.39
C ALA A 91 -14.78 16.60 16.74
N GLY A 92 -14.30 17.33 15.74
CA GLY A 92 -13.77 18.69 15.87
C GLY A 92 -12.40 18.80 16.53
N ILE A 93 -11.82 17.69 17.00
CA ILE A 93 -10.58 17.69 17.78
C ILE A 93 -9.51 16.80 17.12
N THR A 94 -9.85 15.55 16.80
CA THR A 94 -8.86 14.57 16.35
C THR A 94 -8.41 14.87 14.92
N ARG A 95 -7.11 15.14 14.80
CA ARG A 95 -6.38 15.25 13.55
C ARG A 95 -5.93 13.85 13.14
N ILE A 96 -6.02 13.50 11.86
CA ILE A 96 -5.63 12.17 11.37
C ILE A 96 -4.73 12.24 10.14
N ALA A 97 -3.97 11.18 9.92
CA ALA A 97 -3.55 10.71 8.60
C ALA A 97 -4.31 9.42 8.29
N ALA A 98 -4.67 9.18 7.03
CA ALA A 98 -5.39 7.97 6.66
C ALA A 98 -5.13 7.50 5.23
N TYR A 99 -5.28 6.20 5.03
CA TYR A 99 -5.28 5.55 3.73
C TYR A 99 -6.71 5.41 3.18
N ALA A 100 -6.98 5.99 2.02
CA ALA A 100 -8.30 5.99 1.40
C ALA A 100 -8.84 4.57 1.20
N ALA A 101 -10.11 4.35 1.55
CA ALA A 101 -10.74 3.05 1.41
C ALA A 101 -11.37 2.83 0.03
N ALA A 102 -11.30 3.80 -0.89
CA ALA A 102 -11.99 3.77 -2.18
C ALA A 102 -11.80 2.46 -2.94
N VAL A 103 -10.56 1.94 -3.03
CA VAL A 103 -10.28 0.68 -3.74
C VAL A 103 -11.02 -0.52 -3.12
N PHE A 104 -11.09 -0.58 -1.78
CA PHE A 104 -11.71 -1.69 -1.04
C PHE A 104 -13.22 -1.52 -0.87
N ARG A 105 -13.74 -0.30 -1.05
CA ARG A 105 -15.16 0.05 -1.04
C ARG A 105 -15.74 0.14 -2.45
N SER A 106 -15.31 -0.75 -3.35
CA SER A 106 -15.81 -0.85 -4.73
C SER A 106 -15.73 0.46 -5.54
N CYS A 107 -14.74 1.31 -5.26
CA CYS A 107 -14.58 2.65 -5.83
C CYS A 107 -15.80 3.56 -5.62
N ASP A 108 -16.51 3.39 -4.50
CA ASP A 108 -17.53 4.33 -4.08
C ASP A 108 -16.90 5.73 -3.88
N PRO A 109 -17.42 6.76 -4.58
CA PRO A 109 -16.87 8.10 -4.53
C PRO A 109 -16.88 8.74 -3.13
N ASP A 110 -17.67 8.28 -2.17
CA ASP A 110 -17.65 8.83 -0.81
C ASP A 110 -16.36 8.49 -0.04
N TYR A 111 -15.60 7.49 -0.49
CA TYR A 111 -14.34 7.05 0.13
C TYR A 111 -13.09 7.48 -0.65
N GLY A 112 -13.26 8.16 -1.79
CA GLY A 112 -12.16 8.83 -2.48
C GLY A 112 -11.71 10.07 -1.72
N VAL A 113 -10.50 10.56 -1.96
CA VAL A 113 -9.93 11.63 -1.13
C VAL A 113 -9.60 12.91 -1.87
N PHE A 114 -9.70 12.92 -3.20
CA PHE A 114 -9.64 14.15 -3.99
C PHE A 114 -10.96 14.94 -3.88
N GLN A 115 -11.38 15.23 -2.65
CA GLN A 115 -12.58 15.98 -2.29
C GLN A 115 -12.42 16.62 -0.91
N GLU A 116 -13.25 17.62 -0.60
CA GLU A 116 -13.13 18.38 0.66
C GLU A 116 -13.59 17.58 1.90
N ILE A 117 -14.52 16.63 1.71
CA ILE A 117 -15.06 15.77 2.76
C ILE A 117 -15.19 14.34 2.24
N CYS A 118 -14.70 13.37 3.01
CA CYS A 118 -14.81 11.95 2.66
C CYS A 118 -15.14 11.08 3.88
N LEU A 119 -15.58 9.86 3.61
CA LEU A 119 -15.70 8.79 4.59
C LEU A 119 -14.40 8.01 4.69
N VAL A 120 -14.01 7.69 5.93
CA VAL A 120 -12.83 6.88 6.23
C VAL A 120 -13.24 5.81 7.23
N PRO A 121 -13.09 4.51 6.93
CA PRO A 121 -13.19 3.47 7.94
C PRO A 121 -12.15 3.74 9.03
N TRP A 122 -12.55 3.71 10.30
CA TRP A 122 -11.65 4.16 11.38
C TRP A 122 -10.32 3.38 11.45
N GLN A 123 -10.29 2.10 11.02
CA GLN A 123 -9.08 1.28 10.98
C GLN A 123 -8.03 1.78 9.99
N HIS A 124 -8.44 2.62 9.04
CA HIS A 124 -7.56 3.20 8.03
C HIS A 124 -6.95 4.52 8.51
N ALA A 125 -7.37 5.03 9.67
CA ALA A 125 -6.95 6.31 10.21
C ALA A 125 -6.05 6.12 11.42
N VAL A 126 -5.02 6.96 11.50
CA VAL A 126 -4.15 7.10 12.67
C VAL A 126 -4.28 8.51 13.20
N PRO A 127 -4.61 8.71 14.49
CA PRO A 127 -4.54 10.02 15.10
C PRO A 127 -3.14 10.60 15.01
N LEU A 128 -3.03 11.85 14.57
CA LEU A 128 -1.75 12.54 14.59
C LEU A 128 -1.36 12.82 16.04
N PRO A 129 -0.06 12.69 16.38
CA PRO A 129 0.43 13.11 17.68
C PRO A 129 0.11 14.59 17.93
N ALA A 130 0.03 14.98 19.20
CA ALA A 130 -0.28 16.35 19.60
C ALA A 130 0.80 17.38 19.23
N ASN A 131 1.89 16.95 18.59
CA ASN A 131 3.00 17.80 18.17
C ASN A 131 2.69 18.58 16.87
N ASP A 132 3.66 19.41 16.47
CA ASP A 132 3.58 20.34 15.32
C ASP A 132 3.59 19.67 13.93
N LEU A 133 3.27 18.37 13.83
CA LEU A 133 3.19 17.71 12.53
C LEU A 133 2.09 18.38 11.70
N SER A 134 2.46 19.05 10.61
CA SER A 134 1.51 19.77 9.77
C SER A 134 0.60 18.83 8.97
N TRP A 135 -0.52 19.34 8.46
CA TRP A 135 -1.39 18.58 7.54
C TRP A 135 -0.63 18.09 6.31
N VAL A 136 0.22 18.93 5.74
CA VAL A 136 1.00 18.59 4.54
C VAL A 136 1.96 17.44 4.82
N GLN A 137 2.73 17.51 5.91
CA GLN A 137 3.63 16.41 6.31
C GLN A 137 2.85 15.13 6.62
N ALA A 138 1.74 15.23 7.34
CA ALA A 138 0.92 14.05 7.67
C ALA A 138 0.36 13.35 6.43
N ALA A 139 0.01 14.10 5.39
CA ALA A 139 -0.51 13.54 4.14
C ALA A 139 0.55 12.83 3.30
N THR A 140 1.84 12.93 3.62
CA THR A 140 2.90 12.16 2.91
C THR A 140 3.11 10.77 3.48
N LEU A 141 2.46 10.44 4.60
CA LEU A 141 2.76 9.23 5.38
C LEU A 141 1.99 7.97 4.98
N PRO A 142 0.68 8.00 4.64
CA PRO A 142 -0.12 6.77 4.65
C PRO A 142 0.40 5.68 3.69
N VAL A 143 0.50 5.93 2.38
CA VAL A 143 1.09 4.99 1.41
C VAL A 143 2.58 4.79 1.70
N ALA A 144 3.31 5.89 1.95
CA ALA A 144 4.76 5.86 2.15
C ALA A 144 5.18 4.92 3.30
N ALA A 145 4.41 4.86 4.38
CA ALA A 145 4.63 3.97 5.51
C ALA A 145 3.99 2.61 5.32
N ALA A 146 2.75 2.55 4.83
CA ALA A 146 2.05 1.27 4.68
C ALA A 146 2.80 0.32 3.74
N VAL A 147 3.31 0.79 2.60
CA VAL A 147 3.99 -0.07 1.62
C VAL A 147 5.22 -0.78 2.20
N PRO A 148 6.25 -0.09 2.72
CA PRO A 148 7.43 -0.77 3.26
C PRO A 148 7.08 -1.63 4.47
N LEU A 149 6.22 -1.17 5.39
CA LEU A 149 5.83 -1.96 6.55
C LEU A 149 5.13 -3.27 6.18
N ASN A 150 4.26 -3.27 5.16
CA ASN A 150 3.67 -4.50 4.64
C ASN A 150 4.73 -5.40 3.96
N VAL A 151 5.69 -4.82 3.24
CA VAL A 151 6.81 -5.58 2.65
C VAL A 151 7.63 -6.26 3.74
N TRP A 152 7.93 -5.56 4.83
CA TRP A 152 8.66 -6.14 5.97
C TRP A 152 7.90 -7.30 6.62
N ASP A 153 6.60 -7.13 6.88
CA ASP A 153 5.74 -8.19 7.38
C ASP A 153 5.73 -9.41 6.43
N MET A 154 5.62 -9.17 5.11
CA MET A 154 5.63 -10.24 4.09
C MET A 154 6.98 -10.98 4.00
N MET A 155 8.08 -10.27 4.26
CA MET A 155 9.43 -10.84 4.32
C MET A 155 9.72 -11.52 5.67
N GLY A 156 8.78 -11.47 6.61
CA GLY A 156 8.94 -12.11 7.93
C GLY A 156 9.82 -11.31 8.89
N PHE A 157 10.08 -10.04 8.62
CA PHE A 157 10.75 -9.19 9.60
C PHE A 157 9.89 -9.03 10.84
N PRO A 158 10.47 -9.07 12.05
CA PRO A 158 9.72 -8.85 13.27
C PRO A 158 9.10 -7.45 13.22
N ARG A 159 7.85 -7.36 13.67
CA ARG A 159 7.25 -6.05 13.91
C ARG A 159 8.05 -5.36 15.01
N LEU A 160 8.46 -4.12 14.74
CA LEU A 160 9.08 -3.25 15.73
C LEU A 160 8.21 -3.28 16.99
N GLU A 161 8.82 -3.51 18.16
CA GLU A 161 8.17 -3.71 19.47
C GLU A 161 7.69 -5.14 19.80
N SER A 162 7.97 -6.17 18.98
CA SER A 162 7.70 -7.55 19.39
C SER A 162 8.56 -7.94 20.60
N THR A 163 7.93 -8.32 21.72
CA THR A 163 8.59 -8.66 22.98
C THR A 163 9.10 -10.11 23.03
N GLN A 164 8.86 -10.88 21.97
CA GLN A 164 9.27 -12.28 21.89
C GLN A 164 10.68 -12.36 21.30
N ARG A 165 11.67 -12.64 22.16
CA ARG A 165 13.03 -12.97 21.72
C ARG A 165 13.00 -14.28 20.93
N THR A 166 13.39 -14.25 19.67
CA THR A 166 13.83 -15.45 18.96
C THR A 166 15.32 -15.61 19.25
N GLU A 167 15.68 -16.55 20.13
CA GLU A 167 17.06 -16.94 20.35
C GLU A 167 17.66 -17.47 19.03
N GLY A 168 18.77 -16.88 18.56
CA GLY A 168 19.58 -17.41 17.47
C GLY A 168 19.53 -16.69 16.12
N ALA A 169 18.94 -15.50 16.00
CA ALA A 169 19.09 -14.70 14.78
C ALA A 169 20.48 -14.05 14.73
N GLU A 170 21.34 -14.48 13.80
CA GLU A 170 22.58 -13.78 13.49
C GLU A 170 22.27 -12.53 12.65
N GLN A 171 22.75 -11.36 13.09
CA GLN A 171 22.69 -10.12 12.31
C GLN A 171 23.78 -10.14 11.24
N ASN A 172 23.51 -10.79 10.11
CA ASN A 172 24.45 -10.91 8.99
C ASN A 172 23.83 -10.55 7.63
N GLU A 173 22.68 -9.87 7.63
CA GLU A 173 21.97 -9.53 6.40
C GLU A 173 22.02 -8.03 6.10
N ALA A 174 22.19 -7.69 4.83
CA ALA A 174 21.96 -6.34 4.32
C ALA A 174 20.60 -6.29 3.61
N VAL A 175 19.75 -5.35 3.98
CA VAL A 175 18.51 -5.05 3.25
C VAL A 175 18.81 -4.02 2.18
N LEU A 176 18.59 -4.38 0.92
CA LEU A 176 18.75 -3.45 -0.21
C LEU A 176 17.42 -2.75 -0.51
N ILE A 177 17.44 -1.42 -0.60
CA ILE A 177 16.30 -0.60 -0.99
C ILE A 177 16.65 0.07 -2.32
N TRP A 178 16.03 -0.40 -3.39
CA TRP A 178 16.24 0.13 -4.72
C TRP A 178 15.29 1.29 -5.03
N GLY A 179 15.83 2.44 -5.43
CA GLY A 179 15.05 3.67 -5.63
C GLY A 179 14.68 4.35 -4.32
N ALA A 180 15.60 4.33 -3.35
CA ALA A 180 15.41 4.75 -1.98
C ALA A 180 15.10 6.25 -1.80
N SER A 181 15.34 7.11 -2.79
CA SER A 181 14.97 8.53 -2.71
C SER A 181 13.50 8.83 -3.04
N SER A 182 12.67 7.81 -3.32
CA SER A 182 11.22 7.97 -3.47
C SER A 182 10.53 8.14 -2.11
N SER A 183 9.28 8.62 -2.08
CA SER A 183 8.53 8.77 -0.81
C SER A 183 8.40 7.45 -0.03
N VAL A 184 8.18 6.35 -0.76
CA VAL A 184 8.12 4.99 -0.18
C VAL A 184 9.53 4.50 0.18
N GLY A 185 10.52 4.81 -0.66
CA GLY A 185 11.91 4.41 -0.45
C GLY A 185 12.53 5.03 0.81
N THR A 186 12.30 6.33 1.06
CA THR A 186 12.86 7.02 2.23
C THR A 186 12.26 6.51 3.53
N MET A 187 10.98 6.12 3.50
CA MET A 187 10.33 5.45 4.63
C MET A 187 10.81 4.00 4.79
N GLY A 188 11.08 3.31 3.69
CA GLY A 188 11.78 2.02 3.69
C GLY A 188 13.13 2.11 4.40
N VAL A 189 13.95 3.12 4.07
CA VAL A 189 15.27 3.32 4.68
C VAL A 189 15.14 3.54 6.19
N GLN A 190 14.26 4.45 6.61
CA GLN A 190 14.06 4.76 8.04
C GLN A 190 13.55 3.55 8.82
N SER A 191 12.56 2.83 8.28
CA SER A 191 12.01 1.64 8.96
C SER A 191 13.00 0.48 9.00
N ALA A 192 13.77 0.22 7.94
CA ALA A 192 14.84 -0.77 7.95
C ALA A 192 15.97 -0.38 8.92
N ALA A 193 16.30 0.91 9.02
CA ALA A 193 17.29 1.41 9.98
C ALA A 193 16.82 1.19 11.43
N LEU A 194 15.52 1.34 11.71
CA LEU A 194 14.95 0.99 13.01
C LEU A 194 14.96 -0.53 13.25
N GLN A 195 14.69 -1.35 12.24
CA GLN A 195 14.77 -2.82 12.35
C GLN A 195 16.18 -3.29 12.68
N LYS A 196 17.22 -2.64 12.14
CA LYS A 196 18.61 -2.94 12.50
C LYS A 196 18.88 -2.79 14.00
N LEU A 197 18.13 -1.93 14.70
CA LEU A 197 18.26 -1.73 16.14
C LEU A 197 17.54 -2.82 16.97
N ASP A 198 16.66 -3.62 16.34
CA ASP A 198 15.98 -4.74 17.00
C ASP A 198 16.94 -5.93 17.11
N PRO A 199 17.24 -6.44 18.32
CA PRO A 199 18.14 -7.57 18.50
C PRO A 199 17.63 -8.89 17.89
N ASN A 200 16.35 -8.97 17.50
CA ASN A 200 15.78 -10.13 16.82
C ASN A 200 15.77 -9.99 15.29
N SER A 201 16.13 -8.82 14.76
CA SER A 201 16.23 -8.60 13.31
C SER A 201 17.51 -9.24 12.78
N PRO A 202 17.48 -9.93 11.63
CA PRO A 202 18.70 -10.38 10.95
C PRO A 202 19.43 -9.23 10.22
N THR A 203 18.82 -8.05 10.15
CA THR A 203 19.36 -6.88 9.43
C THR A 203 20.54 -6.28 10.17
N ALA A 204 21.73 -6.36 9.58
CA ALA A 204 22.95 -5.70 10.04
C ALA A 204 23.21 -4.37 9.32
N ALA A 205 22.74 -4.20 8.09
CA ALA A 205 22.94 -2.98 7.31
C ALA A 205 21.78 -2.65 6.37
N VAL A 206 21.60 -1.36 6.11
CA VAL A 206 20.65 -0.82 5.14
C VAL A 206 21.43 -0.29 3.94
N TYR A 207 21.28 -0.97 2.81
CA TYR A 207 21.84 -0.54 1.53
C TYR A 207 20.77 0.18 0.74
N ALA A 208 21.13 1.28 0.09
CA ALA A 208 20.18 2.11 -0.63
C ALA A 208 20.71 2.52 -2.00
N THR A 209 19.83 2.63 -3.00
CA THR A 209 20.19 3.21 -4.30
C THR A 209 19.46 4.51 -4.57
N CYS A 210 20.15 5.52 -5.10
CA CYS A 210 19.56 6.79 -5.53
C CYS A 210 20.46 7.48 -6.57
N GLY A 211 20.00 8.60 -7.14
CA GLY A 211 20.88 9.45 -7.93
C GLY A 211 21.86 10.21 -7.02
N VAL A 212 23.07 10.50 -7.53
CA VAL A 212 24.20 11.09 -6.76
C VAL A 212 23.79 12.22 -5.80
N ALA A 213 22.94 13.14 -6.25
CA ALA A 213 22.52 14.31 -5.48
C ALA A 213 21.83 13.97 -4.13
N ASN A 214 21.24 12.78 -4.03
CA ASN A 214 20.46 12.37 -2.84
C ASN A 214 21.24 11.45 -1.89
N LYS A 215 22.52 11.14 -2.16
CA LYS A 215 23.30 10.22 -1.33
C LYS A 215 23.38 10.69 0.13
N GLY A 216 23.77 11.95 0.33
CA GLY A 216 23.87 12.54 1.68
C GLY A 216 22.54 12.56 2.43
N TYR A 217 21.43 12.81 1.72
CA TYR A 217 20.10 12.76 2.32
C TYR A 217 19.74 11.34 2.79
N LEU A 218 19.97 10.31 1.97
CA LEU A 218 19.68 8.93 2.38
C LEU A 218 20.56 8.42 3.51
N SER A 219 21.84 8.81 3.54
CA SER A 219 22.69 8.53 4.70
C SER A 219 22.15 9.18 5.97
N SER A 220 21.64 10.42 5.89
CA SER A 220 21.02 11.10 7.05
C SER A 220 19.74 10.42 7.56
N LEU A 221 19.09 9.61 6.71
CA LEU A 221 17.89 8.84 7.06
C LEU A 221 18.22 7.45 7.63
N GLY A 222 19.48 7.03 7.66
CA GLY A 222 19.92 5.77 8.25
C GLY A 222 20.45 4.71 7.27
N ALA A 223 20.64 5.04 5.99
CA ALA A 223 21.32 4.14 5.06
C ALA A 223 22.83 4.05 5.37
N ASP A 224 23.35 2.83 5.51
CA ASP A 224 24.77 2.56 5.81
C ASP A 224 25.63 2.66 4.56
N ARG A 225 25.12 2.20 3.41
CA ARG A 225 25.76 2.29 2.10
C ARG A 225 24.79 2.86 1.07
N VAL A 226 25.24 3.83 0.26
CA VAL A 226 24.40 4.47 -0.77
C VAL A 226 25.07 4.45 -2.15
N PHE A 227 24.43 3.75 -3.07
CA PHE A 227 24.93 3.46 -4.41
C PHE A 227 24.23 4.34 -5.46
N ASP A 228 24.97 4.72 -6.50
CA ASP A 228 24.39 5.48 -7.62
C ASP A 228 23.77 4.52 -8.63
N TYR A 229 22.44 4.49 -8.74
CA TYR A 229 21.78 3.56 -9.67
C TYR A 229 22.05 3.89 -11.15
N THR A 230 22.58 5.08 -11.46
CA THR A 230 22.91 5.47 -12.83
C THR A 230 24.25 4.91 -13.31
N ASP A 231 25.06 4.37 -12.41
CA ASP A 231 26.28 3.65 -12.76
C ASP A 231 25.95 2.27 -13.34
N ALA A 232 26.48 1.96 -14.53
CA ALA A 232 26.30 0.67 -15.17
C ALA A 232 26.90 -0.50 -14.36
N GLY A 233 27.89 -0.22 -13.51
CA GLY A 233 28.53 -1.20 -12.62
C GLY A 233 27.90 -1.30 -11.23
N VAL A 234 26.80 -0.60 -10.95
CA VAL A 234 26.24 -0.48 -9.59
C VAL A 234 25.91 -1.83 -8.95
N VAL A 235 25.46 -2.82 -9.73
CA VAL A 235 25.13 -4.15 -9.20
C VAL A 235 26.39 -4.87 -8.72
N ASP A 236 27.47 -4.79 -9.49
CA ASP A 236 28.76 -5.40 -9.12
C ASP A 236 29.35 -4.69 -7.89
N GLU A 237 29.24 -3.37 -7.81
CA GLU A 237 29.62 -2.57 -6.64
C GLU A 237 28.86 -3.02 -5.38
N ILE A 238 27.54 -3.13 -5.46
CA ILE A 238 26.69 -3.59 -4.34
C ILE A 238 27.11 -4.99 -3.86
N VAL A 239 27.34 -5.92 -4.78
CA VAL A 239 27.76 -7.30 -4.47
C VAL A 239 29.17 -7.33 -3.87
N ALA A 240 30.09 -6.51 -4.38
CA ALA A 240 31.44 -6.39 -3.84
C ALA A 240 31.41 -5.82 -2.42
N THR A 241 30.67 -4.75 -2.17
CA THR A 241 30.51 -4.16 -0.84
C THR A 241 29.86 -5.12 0.14
N ALA A 242 28.86 -5.90 -0.27
CA ALA A 242 28.28 -6.94 0.59
C ALA A 242 29.34 -7.99 1.03
N LYS A 243 30.22 -8.41 0.11
CA LYS A 243 31.32 -9.32 0.44
C LYS A 243 32.37 -8.67 1.36
N GLU A 244 32.68 -7.41 1.15
CA GLU A 244 33.62 -6.65 2.00
C GLU A 244 33.09 -6.48 3.42
N ASP A 245 31.78 -6.24 3.55
CA ASP A 245 31.10 -6.07 4.83
C ASP A 245 30.77 -7.43 5.51
N ASP A 246 31.09 -8.57 4.88
CA ASP A 246 30.73 -9.93 5.30
C ASP A 246 29.21 -10.13 5.52
N LEU A 247 28.40 -9.52 4.65
CA LEU A 247 26.94 -9.53 4.71
C LEU A 247 26.32 -10.24 3.51
N VAL A 248 25.15 -10.84 3.74
CA VAL A 248 24.32 -11.43 2.70
C VAL A 248 23.15 -10.49 2.37
N ILE A 249 23.01 -10.12 1.09
CA ILE A 249 21.80 -9.43 0.62
C ILE A 249 20.73 -10.50 0.34
N ARG A 250 19.82 -10.73 1.28
CA ARG A 250 18.69 -11.67 1.07
C ARG A 250 17.48 -11.02 0.42
N HIS A 251 17.23 -9.75 0.74
CA HIS A 251 16.03 -9.05 0.35
C HIS A 251 16.37 -7.74 -0.36
N CYS A 252 15.70 -7.52 -1.50
CA CYS A 252 15.70 -6.26 -2.21
C CYS A 252 14.27 -5.72 -2.25
N PHE A 253 14.04 -4.58 -1.62
CA PHE A 253 12.80 -3.82 -1.72
C PHE A 253 12.89 -2.83 -2.89
N LEU A 254 12.10 -3.06 -3.93
CA LEU A 254 11.99 -2.15 -5.06
C LEU A 254 10.96 -1.05 -4.75
N ALA A 255 11.43 0.15 -4.43
CA ALA A 255 10.61 1.30 -4.04
C ALA A 255 10.14 2.16 -5.23
N MET A 256 10.46 1.74 -6.47
CA MET A 256 10.00 2.35 -7.72
C MET A 256 9.11 1.32 -8.42
N GLY A 257 7.80 1.46 -8.26
CA GLY A 257 6.83 0.53 -8.83
C GLY A 257 6.83 0.60 -10.35
N GLU A 258 7.43 -0.39 -11.02
CA GLU A 258 7.15 -0.69 -12.43
C GLU A 258 6.05 -1.76 -12.52
N LEU A 259 4.93 -1.54 -11.83
CA LEU A 259 3.88 -2.56 -11.69
C LEU A 259 3.38 -3.07 -13.04
N LEU A 260 3.30 -2.20 -14.06
CA LEU A 260 2.90 -2.57 -15.41
C LEU A 260 3.98 -3.40 -16.12
N ALA A 261 5.25 -3.00 -16.07
CA ALA A 261 6.34 -3.78 -16.69
C ALA A 261 6.53 -5.14 -15.99
N GLN A 262 6.36 -5.20 -14.66
CA GLN A 262 6.37 -6.45 -13.91
C GLN A 262 5.19 -7.35 -14.27
N PHE A 263 3.99 -6.79 -14.39
CA PHE A 263 2.82 -7.55 -14.83
C PHE A 263 2.98 -8.04 -16.28
N GLU A 264 3.47 -7.19 -17.18
CA GLU A 264 3.80 -7.54 -18.57
C GLU A 264 4.88 -8.61 -18.64
N TYR A 265 5.91 -8.53 -17.82
CA TYR A 265 6.95 -9.55 -17.73
C TYR A 265 6.39 -10.87 -17.17
N TRP A 266 5.74 -10.85 -16.00
CA TRP A 266 5.22 -12.05 -15.36
C TRP A 266 4.16 -12.72 -16.21
N MET A 267 3.15 -11.99 -16.70
CA MET A 267 2.05 -12.59 -17.47
C MET A 267 2.42 -12.80 -18.94
N GLY A 268 3.08 -11.80 -19.56
CA GLY A 268 3.34 -11.77 -21.00
C GLY A 268 4.61 -12.51 -21.43
N THR A 269 5.59 -12.68 -20.52
CA THR A 269 6.87 -13.35 -20.81
C THR A 269 7.03 -14.60 -19.95
N TRP A 270 7.30 -14.46 -18.65
CA TRP A 270 7.68 -15.57 -17.78
C TRP A 270 6.61 -16.66 -17.67
N LEU A 271 5.36 -16.31 -17.33
CA LEU A 271 4.28 -17.28 -17.18
C LEU A 271 3.93 -17.92 -18.53
N LYS A 272 3.93 -17.12 -19.60
CA LYS A 272 3.72 -17.61 -20.97
C LYS A 272 4.77 -18.67 -21.35
N GLU A 273 6.05 -18.38 -21.15
CA GLU A 273 7.15 -19.30 -21.42
C GLU A 273 7.07 -20.55 -20.55
N LYS A 274 6.86 -20.40 -19.23
CA LYS A 274 6.79 -21.53 -18.31
C LYS A 274 5.56 -22.42 -18.51
N LEU A 275 4.43 -21.86 -18.95
CA LEU A 275 3.27 -22.63 -19.40
C LEU A 275 3.58 -23.38 -20.70
N ALA A 276 4.25 -22.73 -21.67
CA ALA A 276 4.63 -23.36 -22.94
C ALA A 276 5.64 -24.50 -22.75
N GLU A 277 6.57 -24.36 -21.81
CA GLU A 277 7.53 -25.40 -21.42
C GLU A 277 6.91 -26.51 -20.55
N GLY A 278 5.68 -26.35 -20.06
CA GLY A 278 5.02 -27.29 -19.16
C GLY A 278 5.62 -27.37 -17.74
N VAL A 279 6.53 -26.43 -17.42
CA VAL A 279 7.15 -26.25 -16.10
C VAL A 279 6.09 -25.78 -15.09
N ILE A 280 5.19 -24.91 -15.53
CA ILE A 280 4.00 -24.50 -14.77
C ILE A 280 2.77 -25.05 -15.48
N ARG A 281 1.80 -25.51 -14.69
CA ARG A 281 0.55 -26.09 -15.19
C ARG A 281 -0.61 -25.46 -14.41
N PRO A 282 -1.77 -25.21 -15.04
CA PRO A 282 -2.96 -24.76 -14.31
C PRO A 282 -3.31 -25.76 -13.22
N THR A 283 -3.26 -25.32 -11.96
CA THR A 283 -3.57 -26.11 -10.77
C THR A 283 -4.27 -25.23 -9.74
N PRO A 284 -5.24 -25.76 -8.97
CA PRO A 284 -5.77 -27.12 -9.02
C PRO A 284 -6.59 -27.41 -10.30
N GLU A 285 -6.94 -28.67 -10.55
CA GLU A 285 -7.72 -29.07 -11.74
C GLU A 285 -8.98 -28.21 -11.88
N ALA A 286 -9.18 -27.66 -13.07
CA ALA A 286 -10.36 -26.86 -13.38
C ALA A 286 -11.59 -27.77 -13.50
N ARG A 287 -12.65 -27.45 -12.75
CA ARG A 287 -13.98 -28.05 -12.90
C ARG A 287 -14.90 -27.01 -13.48
N VAL A 288 -15.35 -27.23 -14.71
CA VAL A 288 -16.39 -26.38 -15.31
C VAL A 288 -17.71 -26.65 -14.61
N VAL A 289 -18.31 -25.62 -14.02
CA VAL A 289 -19.55 -25.70 -13.24
C VAL A 289 -20.76 -25.09 -13.94
N GLY A 290 -20.57 -24.54 -15.14
CA GLY A 290 -21.66 -24.08 -15.99
C GLY A 290 -21.16 -23.27 -17.18
N HIS A 291 -22.10 -22.94 -18.07
CA HIS A 291 -21.84 -22.20 -19.32
C HIS A 291 -22.71 -20.94 -19.39
N GLY A 292 -22.17 -19.89 -19.99
CA GLY A 292 -22.83 -18.59 -20.10
C GLY A 292 -22.75 -17.76 -18.82
N VAL A 293 -23.04 -16.46 -18.94
CA VAL A 293 -23.01 -15.51 -17.81
C VAL A 293 -24.08 -15.84 -16.77
N GLU A 294 -25.17 -16.46 -17.20
CA GLU A 294 -26.29 -16.93 -16.38
C GLU A 294 -25.86 -17.97 -15.35
N ALA A 295 -24.85 -18.80 -15.66
CA ALA A 295 -24.34 -19.83 -14.77
C ALA A 295 -23.38 -19.30 -13.69
N ILE A 296 -23.03 -18.00 -13.71
CA ILE A 296 -22.15 -17.39 -12.69
C ILE A 296 -22.76 -17.50 -11.29
N ASN A 297 -24.07 -17.25 -11.15
CA ASN A 297 -24.74 -17.33 -9.85
C ASN A 297 -24.67 -18.73 -9.26
N GLU A 298 -24.92 -19.77 -10.08
CA GLU A 298 -24.81 -21.17 -9.67
C GLU A 298 -23.35 -21.53 -9.32
N GLY A 299 -22.38 -21.08 -10.11
CA GLY A 299 -20.95 -21.30 -9.83
C GLY A 299 -20.49 -20.68 -8.51
N LEU A 300 -20.99 -19.49 -8.17
CA LEU A 300 -20.72 -18.83 -6.87
C LEU A 300 -21.37 -19.58 -5.71
N GLU A 301 -22.57 -20.12 -5.90
CA GLU A 301 -23.29 -20.89 -4.89
C GLU A 301 -22.63 -22.26 -4.63
N LEU A 302 -22.01 -22.86 -5.65
CA LEU A 302 -21.15 -24.03 -5.51
C LEU A 302 -19.84 -23.69 -4.79
N LEU A 303 -19.23 -22.54 -5.10
CA LEU A 303 -18.01 -22.08 -4.44
C LEU A 303 -18.22 -21.84 -2.94
N SER A 304 -19.37 -21.31 -2.54
CA SER A 304 -19.69 -21.02 -1.13
C SER A 304 -19.77 -22.29 -0.25
N LYS A 305 -20.00 -23.44 -0.87
CA LYS A 305 -20.01 -24.77 -0.21
C LYS A 305 -18.60 -25.37 -0.10
N GLY A 306 -17.58 -24.69 -0.62
CA GLY A 306 -16.18 -25.08 -0.61
C GLY A 306 -15.74 -25.77 -1.91
N ALA A 307 -14.49 -25.53 -2.31
CA ALA A 307 -13.83 -26.20 -3.42
C ALA A 307 -12.46 -26.71 -2.95
N SER A 308 -12.33 -28.01 -2.73
CA SER A 308 -11.08 -28.65 -2.32
C SER A 308 -10.38 -29.24 -3.53
N CYS A 309 -9.11 -28.88 -3.73
CA CYS A 309 -8.26 -29.37 -4.82
C CYS A 309 -8.87 -29.26 -6.23
N THR A 310 -9.77 -28.28 -6.44
CA THR A 310 -10.33 -27.96 -7.77
C THR A 310 -10.59 -26.47 -7.90
N LYS A 311 -10.43 -25.92 -9.10
CA LYS A 311 -10.82 -24.55 -9.43
C LYS A 311 -12.16 -24.60 -10.16
N LEU A 312 -13.22 -24.08 -9.54
CA LEU A 312 -14.51 -23.96 -10.22
C LEU A 312 -14.41 -22.86 -11.29
N VAL A 313 -14.81 -23.20 -12.52
CA VAL A 313 -14.76 -22.31 -13.68
C VAL A 313 -16.15 -22.26 -14.32
N VAL A 314 -16.63 -21.07 -14.68
CA VAL A 314 -17.81 -20.92 -15.53
C VAL A 314 -17.31 -20.52 -16.91
N GLU A 315 -17.71 -21.27 -17.93
CA GLU A 315 -17.29 -21.03 -19.30
C GLU A 315 -18.27 -20.05 -19.95
N ILE A 316 -17.83 -18.82 -20.19
CA ILE A 316 -18.74 -17.74 -20.58
C ILE A 316 -19.07 -17.75 -22.08
N ALA A 317 -18.13 -18.16 -22.92
CA ALA A 317 -18.34 -18.29 -24.35
C ALA A 317 -17.57 -19.52 -24.87
N GLY A 318 -18.30 -20.43 -25.50
CA GLY A 318 -17.80 -21.44 -26.43
C GLY A 318 -18.30 -21.13 -27.83
#